data_AF-A0A9N9J059-F1
#
_entry.id   AF-A0A9N9J059-F1
#
_cell.length_a   1.000
_cell.length_b   1.000
_cell.length_c   1.000
_cell.angle_alpha   90.00
_cell.angle_beta   90.00
_cell.angle_gamma   90.00
#
_symmetry.space_group_name_H-M   'P 1'
#
loop_
_entity.id
_entity.type
_entity.pdbx_description
1 polymer ?
#
loop_
_entity_poly.entity_id
_entity_poly.type
_entity_poly.pdbx_seq_one_letter_code
_entity_poly.pdbx_strand_id
1 'polypeptide(L)'
;EWKTLEQLTNLLASFAKATTLLEGSTYSTISFMSPAIKVFLQNCKPKLIDYNNDQNEIEIEDINFDDITTIFDNEEIVIDYDYNNEIEVTIDAKQIKVNQIIEIDSLVYKVKKALYTALKHYWKLLLVSSLIVTFLDPRYKRMDKFYKWEREQTIEAIQDLVQQHTNQLKIK
;
A
#
# COMPACT_ATOMS: atom_id res chain seq x y z
N GLU A 1 -17.14 10.07 15.03
CA GLU A 1 -17.62 8.78 14.49
C GLU A 1 -18.13 8.88 13.06
N TRP A 2 -19.28 9.52 12.78
CA TRP A 2 -19.83 9.62 11.41
C TRP A 2 -18.90 10.23 10.36
N LYS A 3 -18.19 11.31 10.71
CA LYS A 3 -17.19 11.95 9.83
C LYS A 3 -16.05 10.99 9.46
N THR A 4 -15.66 10.13 10.38
CA THR A 4 -14.59 9.14 10.21
C THR A 4 -15.07 7.97 9.35
N LEU A 5 -16.30 7.51 9.58
CA LEU A 5 -16.96 6.55 8.70
C LEU A 5 -17.03 7.09 7.27
N GLU A 6 -17.47 8.34 7.09
CA GLU A 6 -17.49 8.99 5.78
C GLU A 6 -16.09 9.05 5.15
N GLN A 7 -15.05 9.39 5.90
CA GLN A 7 -13.66 9.38 5.41
C GLN A 7 -13.20 7.98 4.99
N LEU A 8 -13.52 6.94 5.77
CA LEU A 8 -13.19 5.55 5.45
C LEU A 8 -13.98 5.07 4.22
N THR A 9 -15.27 5.38 4.13
CA THR A 9 -16.10 5.06 2.96
C THR A 9 -15.54 5.73 1.71
N ASN A 10 -15.16 7.00 1.80
CA ASN A 10 -14.55 7.72 0.67
C ASN A 10 -13.19 7.12 0.27
N LEU A 11 -12.37 6.72 1.23
CA LEU A 11 -11.11 6.03 0.97
C LEU A 11 -11.34 4.71 0.22
N LEU A 12 -12.22 3.85 0.75
CA LEU A 12 -12.51 2.52 0.22
C LEU A 12 -13.33 2.55 -1.09
N ALA A 13 -14.13 3.58 -1.32
CA ALA A 13 -14.90 3.74 -2.57
C ALA A 13 -13.99 3.75 -3.81
N SER A 14 -12.78 4.28 -3.68
CA SER A 14 -11.78 4.30 -4.75
C SER A 14 -11.36 2.89 -5.14
N PHE A 15 -11.20 2.00 -4.16
CA PHE A 15 -10.87 0.59 -4.37
C PHE A 15 -12.04 -0.14 -5.02
N ALA A 16 -13.26 0.04 -4.50
CA ALA A 16 -14.46 -0.58 -5.08
C ALA A 16 -14.66 -0.21 -6.56
N LYS A 17 -14.41 1.05 -6.93
CA LYS A 17 -14.46 1.51 -8.33
C LYS A 17 -13.41 0.82 -9.19
N ALA A 18 -12.18 0.69 -8.70
CA ALA A 18 -11.12 0.02 -9.46
C ALA A 18 -11.38 -1.49 -9.59
N THR A 19 -11.82 -2.16 -8.53
CA THR A 19 -12.13 -3.60 -8.61
C THR A 19 -13.30 -3.86 -9.55
N THR A 20 -14.34 -3.02 -9.54
CA THR A 20 -15.46 -3.11 -10.51
C THR A 20 -14.96 -2.92 -11.95
N LEU A 21 -14.06 -1.94 -12.16
CA LEU A 21 -13.47 -1.69 -13.48
C LEU A 21 -12.60 -2.87 -13.96
N LEU A 22 -11.86 -3.50 -13.04
CA LEU A 22 -11.00 -4.65 -13.32
C LEU A 22 -11.80 -5.94 -13.53
N GLU A 23 -12.90 -6.12 -12.79
CA GLU A 23 -13.84 -7.25 -12.92
C GLU A 23 -14.50 -7.27 -14.31
N GLY A 24 -14.78 -6.10 -14.88
CA GLY A 24 -15.29 -5.97 -16.25
C GLY A 24 -14.25 -6.26 -17.34
N SER A 25 -12.98 -6.46 -17.00
CA SER A 25 -11.92 -6.76 -17.95
C SER A 25 -11.68 -8.27 -18.03
N THR A 26 -11.71 -8.85 -19.23
CA THR A 26 -11.34 -10.26 -19.44
C THR A 26 -9.87 -10.53 -19.11
N TYR A 27 -9.03 -9.49 -19.18
CA TYR A 27 -7.61 -9.53 -18.82
C TYR A 27 -7.19 -8.19 -18.21
N SER A 28 -6.87 -8.18 -16.92
CA SER A 28 -6.18 -7.05 -16.29
C SER A 28 -4.70 -7.09 -16.65
N THR A 29 -4.22 -6.12 -17.41
CA THR A 29 -2.79 -6.01 -17.76
C THR A 29 -2.03 -5.21 -16.72
N ILE A 30 -0.72 -5.46 -16.58
CA ILE A 30 0.15 -4.67 -15.69
C ILE A 30 0.11 -3.18 -16.08
N SER A 31 0.05 -2.85 -17.38
CA SER A 31 -0.10 -1.47 -17.86
C SER A 31 -1.38 -0.78 -17.37
N PHE A 32 -2.43 -1.55 -17.13
CA PHE A 32 -3.73 -1.07 -16.66
C PHE A 32 -3.79 -0.98 -15.13
N MET A 33 -3.27 -1.99 -14.43
CA MET A 33 -3.23 -2.04 -12.98
C MET A 33 -2.26 -1.00 -12.39
N SER A 34 -1.12 -0.78 -13.06
CA SER A 34 -0.03 0.04 -12.54
C SER A 34 -0.44 1.49 -12.21
N PRO A 35 -1.13 2.23 -13.10
CA PRO A 35 -1.66 3.55 -12.76
C PRO A 35 -2.64 3.56 -11.59
N ALA A 36 -3.48 2.53 -11.46
CA ALA A 36 -4.46 2.43 -10.38
C ALA A 36 -3.77 2.24 -9.01
N ILE A 37 -2.81 1.30 -8.95
CA ILE A 37 -1.99 1.07 -7.76
C ILE A 37 -1.21 2.33 -7.37
N LYS A 38 -0.66 3.06 -8.35
CA LYS A 38 0.05 4.32 -8.09
C LYS A 38 -0.84 5.36 -7.43
N VAL A 39 -2.07 5.51 -7.92
CA VAL A 39 -3.06 6.43 -7.33
C VAL A 39 -3.43 6.00 -5.90
N PHE A 40 -3.61 4.70 -5.65
CA PHE A 40 -3.87 4.21 -4.30
C PHE A 40 -2.72 4.45 -3.34
N LEU A 41 -1.48 4.21 -3.77
CA LEU A 41 -0.30 4.52 -2.96
C LEU A 41 -0.26 6.01 -2.60
N GLN A 42 -0.53 6.90 -3.55
CA GLN A 42 -0.57 8.35 -3.28
C GLN A 42 -1.68 8.74 -2.30
N ASN A 43 -2.87 8.12 -2.40
CA ASN A 43 -4.02 8.41 -1.54
C ASN A 43 -3.88 7.82 -0.12
N CYS A 44 -3.25 6.66 -0.01
CA CYS A 44 -3.02 5.94 1.24
C CYS A 44 -1.71 6.35 1.93
N LYS A 45 -0.80 7.06 1.24
CA LYS A 45 0.48 7.51 1.84
C LYS A 45 0.18 8.24 3.16
N PRO A 46 0.62 7.70 4.30
CA PRO A 46 0.40 8.34 5.58
C PRO A 46 1.11 9.69 5.57
N LYS A 47 0.37 10.76 5.86
CA LYS A 47 0.97 12.07 6.10
C LYS A 47 1.39 12.08 7.56
N LEU A 48 2.66 11.77 7.83
CA LEU A 48 3.23 12.11 9.13
C LEU A 48 3.41 13.63 9.14
N ILE A 49 2.70 14.31 10.04
CA ILE A 49 2.97 15.71 10.36
C ILE A 49 4.24 15.68 11.20
N ASP A 50 5.40 15.63 10.56
CA ASP A 50 6.64 15.95 11.23
C ASP A 50 6.79 17.47 11.20
N TYR A 51 6.57 18.12 12.34
CA TYR A 51 6.75 19.58 12.46
C TYR A 51 8.21 20.01 12.26
N ASN A 52 9.17 19.07 12.17
CA ASN A 52 10.59 19.41 12.22
C ASN A 52 11.49 18.82 11.13
N ASN A 53 11.01 18.00 10.18
CA ASN A 53 11.85 17.57 9.06
C ASN A 53 11.07 17.33 7.77
N ASP A 54 11.20 18.28 6.87
CA ASP A 54 10.93 18.09 5.45
C ASP A 54 12.02 17.15 4.91
N GLN A 55 11.62 16.06 4.24
CA GLN A 55 12.43 15.19 3.34
C GLN A 55 12.86 13.78 3.77
N ASN A 56 12.61 13.28 4.99
CA ASN A 56 12.86 11.87 5.27
C ASN A 56 11.55 11.06 5.14
N GLU A 57 11.44 10.21 4.10
CA GLU A 57 10.43 9.15 4.09
C GLU A 57 10.70 8.24 5.29
N ILE A 58 9.95 8.42 6.36
CA ILE A 58 10.01 7.54 7.53
C ILE A 58 9.72 6.13 7.03
N GLU A 59 10.68 5.21 7.25
CA GLU A 59 10.47 3.78 7.06
C GLU A 59 9.24 3.38 7.88
N ILE A 60 8.15 3.12 7.17
CA ILE A 60 6.94 2.61 7.80
C ILE A 60 7.27 1.18 8.17
N GLU A 61 7.35 0.89 9.47
CA GLU A 61 7.54 -0.47 9.98
C GLU A 61 6.72 -1.46 9.16
N ASP A 62 7.41 -2.48 8.66
CA ASP A 62 6.79 -3.55 7.87
C ASP A 62 5.72 -4.23 8.73
N ILE A 63 4.51 -4.27 8.19
CA ILE A 63 3.44 -5.07 8.80
C ILE A 63 3.84 -6.53 8.59
N ASN A 64 3.93 -7.27 9.69
CA ASN A 64 4.13 -8.71 9.61
C ASN A 64 2.86 -9.36 9.07
N PHE A 65 2.86 -9.71 7.78
CA PHE A 65 1.72 -10.38 7.14
C PHE A 65 1.52 -11.84 7.61
N ASP A 66 2.50 -12.40 8.33
CA ASP A 66 2.39 -13.72 8.96
C ASP A 66 1.77 -13.63 10.37
N ASP A 67 1.62 -12.41 10.92
CA ASP A 67 0.91 -12.19 12.18
C ASP A 67 -0.60 -12.04 11.92
N ILE A 68 -1.40 -12.73 12.73
CA ILE A 68 -2.87 -12.71 12.67
C ILE A 68 -3.41 -11.46 13.37
N THR A 69 -2.58 -10.74 14.12
CA THR A 69 -2.98 -9.47 14.76
C THR A 69 -3.29 -8.40 13.71
N THR A 70 -4.52 -7.91 13.73
CA THR A 70 -5.01 -6.88 12.82
C THR A 70 -4.87 -5.50 13.46
N ILE A 71 -4.96 -4.45 12.64
CA ILE A 71 -5.02 -3.05 13.14
C ILE A 71 -6.20 -2.76 14.09
N PHE A 72 -7.14 -3.70 14.22
CA PHE A 72 -8.30 -3.65 15.11
C PHE A 72 -8.11 -4.49 16.38
N ASP A 73 -7.06 -5.31 16.44
CA ASP A 73 -6.66 -6.00 17.66
C ASP A 73 -5.86 -5.00 18.51
N ASN A 74 -6.48 -4.50 19.57
CA ASN A 74 -5.92 -3.45 20.41
C ASN A 74 -4.51 -3.82 20.91
N GLU A 75 -3.57 -2.89 20.78
CA GLU A 75 -2.31 -2.88 21.52
C GLU A 75 -2.62 -2.79 23.02
N GLU A 76 -2.68 -3.92 23.70
CA GLU A 76 -2.23 -4.13 25.08
C GLU A 76 -2.36 -5.62 25.44
N ILE A 77 -1.30 -6.39 25.17
CA ILE A 77 -1.03 -7.58 25.97
C ILE A 77 -0.10 -7.10 27.10
N VAL A 78 -0.69 -6.67 28.22
CA VAL A 78 0.04 -6.66 29.49
C VAL A 78 -0.14 -8.03 30.10
N ILE A 79 0.88 -8.88 29.98
CA ILE A 79 0.96 -10.13 30.75
C ILE A 79 1.41 -9.72 32.15
N ASP A 80 0.47 -9.62 33.08
CA ASP A 80 0.80 -9.54 34.50
C ASP A 80 1.10 -10.97 34.98
N TYR A 81 2.37 -11.23 35.31
CA TYR A 81 2.76 -12.48 35.94
C TYR A 81 2.46 -12.35 37.44
N ASP A 82 1.27 -12.77 37.87
CA ASP A 82 1.05 -13.00 39.30
C ASP A 82 1.91 -14.20 39.73
N TYR A 83 2.63 -13.99 40.83
CA TYR A 83 3.70 -14.83 41.36
C TYR A 83 3.12 -16.06 42.06
N ASN A 84 2.18 -16.79 41.45
CA ASN A 84 1.61 -18.01 42.03
C ASN A 84 1.10 -18.98 40.95
N ASN A 85 2.00 -19.45 40.08
CA ASN A 85 2.13 -20.82 39.57
C ASN A 85 0.89 -21.75 39.42
N GLU A 86 -0.28 -21.25 39.02
CA GLU A 86 -1.43 -22.05 38.62
C GLU A 86 -1.81 -21.70 37.17
N ILE A 87 -1.51 -22.62 36.25
CA ILE A 87 -1.90 -22.50 34.84
C ILE A 87 -3.35 -22.97 34.73
N GLU A 88 -4.29 -22.03 34.80
CA GLU A 88 -5.66 -22.26 34.34
C GLU A 88 -5.79 -21.68 32.93
N VAL A 89 -5.81 -22.55 31.91
CA VAL A 89 -6.06 -22.12 30.52
C VAL A 89 -7.56 -21.92 30.36
N THR A 90 -8.05 -20.74 30.72
CA THR A 90 -9.35 -20.26 30.28
C THR A 90 -9.23 -19.77 28.84
N ILE A 91 -9.96 -20.44 27.93
CA ILE A 91 -10.19 -19.92 26.58
C ILE A 91 -11.15 -18.73 26.74
N ASP A 92 -10.60 -17.58 27.12
CA ASP A 92 -11.40 -16.37 27.26
C ASP A 92 -11.70 -15.84 25.86
N ALA A 93 -12.98 -15.95 25.49
CA ALA A 93 -13.56 -15.18 24.41
C ALA A 93 -13.10 -13.73 24.57
N LYS A 94 -12.25 -13.24 23.64
CA LYS A 94 -11.68 -11.90 23.60
C LYS A 94 -12.68 -10.92 24.22
N GLN A 95 -12.43 -10.48 25.45
CA GLN A 95 -13.23 -9.44 26.08
C GLN A 95 -13.00 -8.18 25.26
N ILE A 96 -13.90 -7.89 24.32
CA ILE A 96 -13.95 -6.63 23.61
C ILE A 96 -14.19 -5.60 24.71
N LYS A 97 -13.15 -4.90 25.16
CA LYS A 97 -13.27 -3.77 26.07
C LYS A 97 -13.97 -2.64 25.30
N VAL A 98 -15.31 -2.69 25.25
CA VAL A 98 -16.18 -1.70 24.58
C VAL A 98 -15.95 -0.27 25.09
N ASN A 99 -15.31 -0.12 26.26
CA ASN A 99 -15.03 1.17 26.89
C ASN A 99 -13.68 1.80 26.52
N GLN A 100 -12.86 1.19 25.65
CA GLN A 100 -11.68 1.89 25.14
C GLN A 100 -12.11 2.90 24.08
N ILE A 101 -11.94 4.18 24.39
CA ILE A 101 -12.11 5.28 23.43
C ILE A 101 -11.00 5.10 22.39
N ILE A 102 -11.31 4.40 21.29
CA ILE A 102 -10.44 4.37 20.12
C ILE A 102 -10.38 5.81 19.63
N GLU A 103 -9.20 6.42 19.68
CA GLU A 103 -9.02 7.77 19.17
C GLU A 103 -9.32 7.76 17.67
N ILE A 104 -10.47 8.31 17.30
CA ILE A 104 -11.13 8.01 16.02
C ILE A 104 -10.31 8.49 14.82
N ASP A 105 -9.54 9.57 14.99
CA ASP A 105 -8.63 10.08 13.95
C ASP A 105 -7.40 9.17 13.76
N SER A 106 -6.99 8.45 14.81
CA SER A 106 -5.95 7.41 14.71
C SER A 106 -6.40 6.23 13.84
N LEU A 107 -7.71 5.96 13.75
CA LEU A 107 -8.23 4.83 12.99
C LEU A 107 -8.05 5.00 11.48
N VAL A 108 -8.35 6.18 10.94
CA VAL A 108 -8.15 6.48 9.51
C VAL A 108 -6.67 6.39 9.16
N TYR A 109 -5.81 6.87 10.06
CA TYR A 109 -4.37 6.75 9.90
C TYR A 109 -3.91 5.29 9.88
N LYS A 110 -4.34 4.47 10.86
CA LYS A 110 -4.04 3.03 10.94
C LYS A 110 -4.48 2.28 9.68
N VAL A 111 -5.70 2.54 9.19
CA VAL A 111 -6.22 1.94 7.95
C VAL A 111 -5.38 2.37 6.74
N LYS A 112 -5.04 3.65 6.62
CA LYS A 112 -4.17 4.14 5.54
C LYS A 112 -2.78 3.52 5.60
N LYS A 113 -2.16 3.44 6.78
CA LYS A 113 -0.87 2.78 7.01
C LYS A 113 -0.94 1.32 6.57
N ALA A 114 -1.97 0.59 6.99
CA ALA A 114 -2.19 -0.80 6.60
C ALA A 114 -2.33 -1.00 5.09
N LEU A 115 -3.19 -0.22 4.44
CA LEU A 115 -3.39 -0.29 3.00
C LEU A 115 -2.12 0.09 2.23
N TYR A 116 -1.41 1.12 2.68
CA TYR A 116 -0.17 1.55 2.04
C TYR A 116 0.93 0.48 2.13
N THR A 117 1.12 -0.10 3.32
CA THR A 117 2.10 -1.17 3.53
C THR A 117 1.72 -2.44 2.75
N ALA A 118 0.44 -2.84 2.74
CA ALA A 118 -0.05 -3.96 1.93
C ALA A 118 0.18 -3.73 0.42
N LEU A 119 -0.15 -2.54 -0.08
CA LEU A 119 0.09 -2.20 -1.49
C LEU A 119 1.59 -2.26 -1.80
N LYS A 120 2.46 -1.73 -0.94
CA LYS A 120 3.92 -1.83 -1.12
C LYS A 120 4.41 -3.28 -1.08
N HIS A 121 3.87 -4.11 -0.20
CA HIS A 121 4.30 -5.50 -0.01
C HIS A 121 3.90 -6.39 -1.18
N TYR A 122 2.61 -6.38 -1.57
CA TYR A 122 2.12 -7.22 -2.67
C TYR A 122 2.51 -6.68 -4.03
N TRP A 123 2.61 -5.36 -4.16
CA TRP A 123 3.05 -4.69 -5.38
C TRP A 123 4.42 -4.06 -5.15
N LYS A 124 5.39 -4.90 -4.72
CA LYS A 124 6.81 -4.53 -4.55
C LYS A 124 7.19 -3.57 -5.65
N LEU A 125 7.22 -2.29 -5.23
CA LEU A 125 7.24 -1.06 -6.02
C LEU A 125 7.22 -1.28 -7.53
N LEU A 126 6.11 -0.96 -8.21
CA LEU A 126 5.98 -0.80 -9.67
C LEU A 126 7.32 -0.91 -10.38
N LEU A 127 7.75 -2.16 -10.64
CA LEU A 127 9.11 -2.42 -11.08
C LEU A 127 9.39 -1.61 -12.33
N VAL A 128 10.66 -1.33 -12.64
CA VAL A 128 11.04 -0.66 -13.90
C VAL A 128 10.34 -1.32 -15.09
N SER A 129 10.20 -2.66 -15.08
CA SER A 129 9.41 -3.42 -16.06
C SER A 129 7.92 -3.01 -16.12
N SER A 130 7.26 -2.80 -14.99
CA SER A 130 5.87 -2.36 -14.93
C SER A 130 5.72 -0.93 -15.47
N LEU A 131 6.69 -0.05 -15.18
CA LEU A 131 6.72 1.30 -15.75
C LEU A 131 6.94 1.28 -17.26
N ILE A 132 7.86 0.45 -17.76
CA ILE A 132 8.10 0.24 -19.19
C ILE A 132 6.82 -0.26 -19.88
N VAL A 133 6.19 -1.31 -19.35
CA VAL A 133 4.95 -1.86 -19.92
C VAL A 133 3.82 -0.82 -19.91
N THR A 134 3.74 0.00 -18.87
CA THR A 134 2.77 1.11 -18.79
C THR A 134 3.07 2.20 -19.82
N PHE A 135 4.34 2.56 -20.01
CA PHE A 135 4.77 3.56 -20.98
C PHE A 135 4.54 3.11 -22.43
N LEU A 136 4.70 1.81 -22.71
CA LEU A 136 4.46 1.22 -24.02
C LEU A 136 2.97 1.07 -24.35
N ASP A 137 2.08 1.08 -23.36
CA ASP A 137 0.64 1.07 -23.58
C ASP A 137 0.16 2.45 -24.09
N PRO A 138 -0.43 2.55 -25.29
CA PRO A 138 -0.89 3.84 -25.83
C PRO A 138 -1.84 4.61 -24.91
N ARG A 139 -2.63 3.90 -24.09
CA ARG A 139 -3.58 4.50 -23.14
C ARG A 139 -2.90 5.21 -21.99
N TYR A 140 -1.68 4.77 -21.63
CA TYR A 140 -0.94 5.24 -20.47
C TYR A 140 0.44 5.84 -20.80
N LYS A 141 0.76 5.97 -22.09
CA LYS A 141 2.02 6.52 -22.62
C LYS A 141 2.44 7.87 -22.01
N ARG A 142 1.47 8.70 -21.63
CA ARG A 142 1.73 10.00 -20.98
C ARG A 142 2.23 9.86 -19.55
N MET A 143 1.93 8.75 -18.87
CA MET A 143 2.25 8.48 -17.47
C MET A 143 1.76 9.58 -16.51
N ASP A 144 0.59 10.18 -16.76
CA ASP A 144 0.07 11.33 -15.99
C ASP A 144 -0.18 11.04 -14.50
N LYS A 145 -0.21 9.77 -14.10
CA LYS A 145 -0.41 9.33 -12.71
C LYS A 145 0.90 9.13 -11.95
N PHE A 146 2.04 9.20 -12.65
CA PHE A 146 3.37 8.98 -12.13
C PHE A 146 4.12 10.30 -11.97
N TYR A 147 5.17 10.29 -11.16
CA TYR A 147 6.08 11.42 -11.04
C TYR A 147 6.90 11.59 -12.32
N LYS A 148 7.34 12.82 -12.57
CA LYS A 148 8.15 13.15 -13.75
C LYS A 148 9.43 12.32 -13.82
N TRP A 149 10.11 12.13 -12.69
CA TRP A 149 11.34 11.36 -12.59
C TRP A 149 11.12 9.87 -12.91
N GLU A 150 9.96 9.29 -12.56
CA GLU A 150 9.64 7.89 -12.90
C GLU A 150 9.54 7.72 -14.42
N ARG A 151 8.96 8.71 -15.11
CA ARG A 151 8.89 8.73 -16.57
C ARG A 151 10.28 8.90 -17.20
N GLU A 152 11.10 9.79 -16.66
CA GLU A 152 12.47 10.01 -17.14
C GLU A 152 13.31 8.72 -16.99
N GLN A 153 13.28 8.09 -15.82
CA GLN A 153 13.93 6.79 -15.57
C GLN A 153 13.42 5.69 -16.51
N THR A 154 12.11 5.66 -16.80
CA THR A 154 11.54 4.66 -17.73
C THR A 154 12.07 4.84 -19.15
N ILE A 155 12.23 6.10 -19.60
CA ILE A 155 12.76 6.41 -20.93
C ILE A 155 14.23 5.98 -21.03
N GLU A 156 15.03 6.28 -20.01
CA GLU A 156 16.44 5.85 -19.93
C GLU A 156 16.55 4.33 -20.00
N ALA A 157 15.76 3.61 -19.20
CA ALA A 157 15.74 2.15 -19.20
C ALA A 157 15.35 1.56 -20.57
N ILE A 158 14.43 2.20 -21.30
CA ILE A 158 14.06 1.77 -22.66
C ILE A 158 15.21 2.02 -23.64
N GLN A 159 15.89 3.16 -23.54
CA GLN A 159 17.04 3.49 -24.39
C GLN A 159 18.17 2.48 -24.20
N ASP A 160 18.46 2.10 -22.96
CA ASP A 160 19.45 1.09 -22.63
C ASP A 160 19.09 -0.28 -23.23
N LEU A 161 17.83 -0.71 -23.10
CA LEU A 161 17.34 -1.95 -23.68
C LEU A 161 17.48 -1.97 -25.21
N VAL A 162 17.12 -0.87 -25.87
CA VAL A 162 17.25 -0.74 -27.34
C VAL A 162 18.73 -0.78 -27.76
N GLN A 163 19.61 -0.12 -27.01
CA GLN A 163 21.04 -0.13 -27.30
C GLN A 163 21.65 -1.54 -27.14
N GLN A 164 21.30 -2.24 -26.07
CA GLN A 164 21.73 -3.62 -25.84
C GLN A 164 21.28 -4.53 -26.98
N HIS A 165 20.01 -4.44 -27.40
CA HIS A 165 19.50 -5.26 -28.48
C HIS A 165 20.16 -4.94 -29.83
N THR A 166 20.39 -3.65 -30.11
CA THR A 166 21.09 -3.21 -31.32
C THR A 166 22.53 -3.74 -31.37
N ASN A 167 23.23 -3.77 -30.23
CA ASN A 167 24.57 -4.31 -30.13
C ASN A 167 24.59 -5.84 -30.38
N GLN A 168 23.60 -6.58 -29.89
CA GLN A 168 23.46 -8.01 -30.15
C GLN A 168 23.25 -8.32 -31.64
N LEU A 169 22.48 -7.49 -32.34
CA LEU A 169 22.23 -7.65 -33.78
C LEU A 169 23.47 -7.36 -34.65
N LYS A 170 24.41 -6.53 -34.18
CA LYS A 170 25.67 -6.25 -34.89
C LYS A 170 26.73 -7.36 -34.75
N ILE A 171 26.55 -8.26 -33.78
CA ILE A 171 27.47 -9.37 -33.49
C ILE A 171 27.06 -10.65 -34.26
N LYS A 172 25.84 -10.68 -34.83
CA LYS A 172 25.35 -11.75 -35.71
C LYS A 172 25.54 -11.37 -37.18
#